data_AF-A0A0A0HVM9-F1
#
_entry.id   AF-A0A0A0HVM9-F1
#
_cell.length_a   1.000
_cell.length_b   1.000
_cell.length_c   1.000
_cell.angle_alpha   90.00
_cell.angle_beta   90.00
_cell.angle_gamma   90.00
#
_symmetry.space_group_name_H-M   'P 1'
#
loop_
_entity.id
_entity.type
_entity.pdbx_description
1 polymer ?
#
loop_
_entity_poly.entity_id
_entity_poly.type
_entity_poly.pdbx_seq_one_letter_code
_entity_poly.pdbx_strand_id
1 'polypeptide(L)'
;MEIRGRSPERGRNQTPTIDDLFDYDAGLDDILRETETSQPNASTNSASKIKNARTDSSGAGLGLDEEIKVAPKRRPVVKLDETRLLSQAGIPKLRKDAKTKLKFKGKGHEA
;
A
#
# COMPACT_ATOMS: atom_id res chain seq x y z
N MET A 1 10.79 -60.34 34.59
CA MET A 1 9.76 -60.04 33.58
C MET A 1 9.11 -58.72 33.97
N GLU A 2 9.57 -57.62 33.38
CA GLU A 2 8.96 -56.30 33.58
C GLU A 2 8.06 -56.00 32.39
N ILE A 3 6.76 -55.91 32.63
CA ILE A 3 5.79 -55.32 31.73
C ILE A 3 5.67 -53.84 32.09
N ARG A 4 6.18 -52.95 31.24
CA ARG A 4 5.89 -51.51 31.31
C ARG A 4 5.16 -51.09 30.04
N GLY A 5 3.84 -51.04 30.14
CA GLY A 5 3.03 -50.30 29.20
C GLY A 5 3.40 -48.82 29.25
N ARG A 6 3.54 -48.19 28.09
CA ARG A 6 3.54 -46.73 27.95
C ARG A 6 2.64 -46.36 26.78
N SER A 7 1.45 -45.90 27.13
CA SER A 7 0.45 -45.33 26.23
C SER A 7 1.03 -44.16 25.40
N PRO A 8 0.63 -43.95 24.14
CA PRO A 8 0.96 -42.74 23.41
C PRO A 8 -0.10 -41.69 23.72
N GLU A 9 0.14 -40.87 24.74
CA GLU A 9 -0.61 -39.63 24.90
C GLU A 9 0.35 -38.45 24.79
N ARG A 10 0.12 -37.64 23.77
CA ARG A 10 0.02 -36.19 23.90
C ARG A 10 -0.35 -35.59 22.55
N GLY A 11 -1.64 -35.28 22.40
CA GLY A 11 -2.03 -34.04 21.73
C GLY A 11 -1.24 -32.91 22.38
N ARG A 12 -0.22 -32.43 21.68
CA ARG A 12 0.56 -31.27 22.08
C ARG A 12 -0.12 -30.06 21.47
N ASN A 13 -0.68 -29.21 22.31
CA ASN A 13 -0.80 -27.79 22.00
C ASN A 13 0.64 -27.28 21.81
N GLN A 14 1.13 -27.34 20.58
CA GLN A 14 2.45 -26.85 20.22
C GLN A 14 2.32 -25.33 20.15
N THR A 15 2.92 -24.65 21.13
CA THR A 15 3.33 -23.27 20.88
C THR A 15 4.41 -23.36 19.81
N PRO A 16 4.26 -22.69 18.65
CA PRO A 16 5.28 -22.74 17.63
C PRO A 16 6.59 -22.25 18.24
N THR A 17 7.66 -23.02 18.02
CA THR A 17 8.99 -22.60 18.45
C THR A 17 9.47 -21.46 17.57
N ILE A 18 10.48 -20.71 18.02
CA ILE A 18 11.04 -19.60 17.23
C ILE A 18 11.56 -20.12 15.88
N ASP A 19 12.07 -21.35 15.83
CA ASP A 19 12.56 -21.99 14.62
C ASP A 19 11.41 -22.32 13.63
N ASP A 20 10.24 -22.78 14.13
CA ASP A 20 9.05 -23.03 13.30
C ASP A 20 8.49 -21.75 12.62
N LEU A 21 8.80 -20.56 13.14
CA LEU A 21 8.36 -19.29 12.56
C LEU A 21 9.14 -18.92 11.30
N PHE A 22 10.42 -19.29 11.23
CA PHE A 22 11.29 -18.99 10.10
C PHE A 22 11.30 -20.09 9.05
N ASP A 23 10.99 -21.33 9.44
CA ASP A 23 10.89 -22.48 8.54
C ASP A 23 9.45 -22.76 8.06
N TYR A 24 8.52 -21.81 8.26
CA TYR A 24 7.15 -21.92 7.77
C TYR A 24 7.10 -21.75 6.25
N ASP A 25 7.13 -22.88 5.54
CA ASP A 25 6.88 -22.92 4.10
C ASP A 25 5.39 -22.68 3.82
N ALA A 26 5.04 -21.43 3.56
CA ALA A 26 3.69 -21.00 3.23
C ALA A 26 3.27 -21.37 1.78
N GLY A 27 4.09 -22.15 1.05
CA GLY A 27 3.82 -22.45 -0.36
C GLY A 27 3.81 -21.20 -1.24
N LEU A 28 4.58 -20.17 -0.86
CA LEU A 28 4.59 -18.89 -1.58
C LEU A 28 5.09 -19.04 -3.02
N ASP A 29 5.96 -20.03 -3.24
CA ASP A 29 6.47 -20.40 -4.56
C ASP A 29 5.35 -20.89 -5.50
N ASP A 30 4.34 -21.59 -4.97
CA ASP A 30 3.19 -22.05 -5.77
C ASP A 30 2.27 -20.88 -6.14
N ILE A 31 2.06 -19.95 -5.21
CA ILE A 31 1.30 -18.72 -5.44
C ILE A 31 2.00 -17.84 -6.49
N LEU A 32 3.32 -17.70 -6.39
CA LEU A 32 4.11 -16.94 -7.36
C LEU A 32 4.01 -17.56 -8.76
N ARG A 33 4.14 -18.88 -8.88
CA ARG A 33 3.97 -19.60 -10.17
C ARG A 33 2.57 -19.43 -10.76
N GLU A 34 1.52 -19.43 -9.93
CA GLU A 34 0.15 -19.20 -10.38
C GLU A 34 -0.05 -17.78 -10.96
N THR A 35 0.59 -16.76 -10.37
CA THR A 35 0.53 -15.38 -10.87
C THR A 35 1.34 -15.14 -12.16
N GLU A 36 2.43 -15.88 -12.34
CA GLU A 36 3.24 -15.83 -13.57
C GLU A 36 2.54 -16.54 -14.74
N THR A 37 1.82 -17.63 -14.45
CA THR A 37 1.03 -18.36 -15.45
C THR A 37 -0.31 -17.69 -15.76
N SER A 38 -0.85 -16.91 -14.83
CA SER A 38 -2.09 -16.14 -14.99
C SER A 38 -1.83 -14.66 -15.30
N GLN A 39 -1.03 -14.37 -16.32
CA GLN A 39 -0.93 -13.02 -16.88
C GLN A 39 -2.11 -12.75 -17.83
N PRO A 40 -3.11 -11.91 -17.50
CA PRO A 40 -3.92 -11.29 -18.54
C PRO A 40 -3.05 -10.21 -19.19
N ASN A 41 -2.77 -10.42 -20.47
CA ASN A 41 -2.08 -9.50 -21.36
C ASN A 41 -2.56 -8.05 -21.13
N ALA A 42 -1.61 -7.14 -20.95
CA ALA A 42 -1.87 -5.75 -20.66
C ALA A 42 -2.71 -5.05 -21.75
N SER A 43 -3.58 -4.15 -21.28
CA SER A 43 -3.99 -2.91 -21.95
C SER A 43 -4.99 -3.03 -23.11
N THR A 44 -6.28 -2.97 -22.80
CA THR A 44 -7.24 -2.26 -23.66
C THR A 44 -8.04 -1.27 -22.82
N ASN A 45 -7.51 -0.04 -22.72
CA ASN A 45 -8.31 1.13 -22.36
C ASN A 45 -9.44 1.26 -23.40
N SER A 46 -10.63 0.75 -23.08
CA SER A 46 -11.83 0.97 -23.87
C SER A 46 -12.26 2.42 -23.71
N ALA A 47 -11.67 3.29 -24.53
CA ALA A 47 -12.12 4.66 -24.69
C ALA A 47 -13.54 4.64 -25.27
N SER A 48 -14.50 5.10 -24.48
CA SER A 48 -15.89 5.28 -24.85
C SER A 48 -15.97 6.18 -26.09
N LYS A 49 -16.44 5.61 -27.20
CA LYS A 49 -16.76 6.33 -28.42
C LYS A 49 -17.99 7.20 -28.19
N ILE A 50 -17.80 8.44 -27.76
CA ILE A 50 -18.87 9.45 -27.75
C ILE A 50 -19.00 10.00 -29.17
N LYS A 51 -20.03 9.56 -29.90
CA LYS A 51 -20.45 10.12 -31.18
C LYS A 51 -21.50 11.20 -30.93
N ASN A 52 -21.09 12.47 -30.91
CA ASN A 52 -22.05 13.58 -30.95
C ASN A 52 -21.93 14.26 -32.32
N ALA A 53 -22.75 13.80 -33.26
CA ALA A 53 -23.07 14.57 -34.45
C ALA A 53 -24.23 15.50 -34.08
N ARG A 54 -24.01 16.81 -34.15
CA ARG A 54 -25.06 17.81 -34.33
C ARG A 54 -24.54 18.83 -35.33
N THR A 55 -25.01 18.68 -36.55
CA THR A 55 -25.08 19.78 -37.51
C THR A 55 -26.20 20.69 -37.06
N ASP A 56 -25.97 22.00 -36.98
CA ASP A 56 -26.98 22.97 -37.38
C ASP A 56 -26.29 24.26 -37.79
N SER A 57 -26.58 24.65 -39.02
CA SER A 57 -26.11 25.82 -39.74
C SER A 57 -26.75 27.11 -39.20
N SER A 58 -25.96 28.18 -39.12
CA SER A 58 -26.28 29.57 -39.52
C SER A 58 -25.82 30.60 -38.50
N GLY A 59 -25.14 31.64 -39.01
CA GLY A 59 -24.91 32.88 -38.27
C GLY A 59 -23.48 33.06 -37.79
N ALA A 60 -22.82 34.09 -38.32
CA ALA A 60 -21.52 34.56 -37.89
C ALA A 60 -21.49 34.83 -36.37
N GLY A 61 -20.83 33.95 -35.64
CA GLY A 61 -20.43 34.14 -34.26
C GLY A 61 -19.07 33.50 -34.13
N LEU A 62 -18.02 34.30 -33.95
CA LEU A 62 -16.61 33.88 -34.01
C LEU A 62 -16.19 32.91 -32.87
N GLY A 63 -17.13 32.21 -32.22
CA GLY A 63 -16.87 31.37 -31.05
C GLY A 63 -16.25 32.14 -29.87
N LEU A 64 -16.23 33.47 -29.91
CA LEU A 64 -15.55 34.32 -28.93
C LEU A 64 -16.34 34.48 -27.64
N ASP A 65 -17.65 34.22 -27.68
CA ASP A 65 -18.56 34.38 -26.54
C ASP A 65 -18.73 33.06 -25.75
N GLU A 66 -17.97 32.01 -26.08
CA GLU A 66 -18.02 30.77 -25.33
C GLU A 66 -17.31 30.96 -23.97
N GLU A 67 -18.08 31.18 -22.90
CA GLU A 67 -17.57 31.34 -21.54
C GLU A 67 -16.66 30.16 -21.13
N ILE A 68 -15.35 30.39 -21.13
CA ILE A 68 -14.36 29.42 -20.70
C ILE A 68 -14.48 29.25 -19.19
N LYS A 69 -15.11 28.16 -18.75
CA LYS A 69 -15.10 27.73 -17.34
C LYS A 69 -13.69 27.28 -16.96
N VAL A 70 -12.86 28.21 -16.51
CA VAL A 70 -11.52 27.90 -16.00
C VAL A 70 -11.69 27.17 -14.66
N ALA A 71 -11.63 25.83 -14.72
CA ALA A 71 -11.56 25.04 -13.50
C ALA A 71 -10.27 25.41 -12.73
N PRO A 72 -10.34 25.59 -11.40
CA PRO A 72 -9.16 25.97 -10.63
C PRO A 72 -8.07 24.90 -10.77
N LYS A 73 -6.87 25.32 -11.19
CA LYS A 73 -5.71 24.44 -11.31
C LYS A 73 -5.39 23.87 -9.93
N ARG A 74 -5.37 22.54 -9.83
CA ARG A 74 -5.09 21.84 -8.56
C ARG A 74 -3.70 22.23 -8.04
N ARG A 75 -3.61 22.42 -6.72
CA ARG A 75 -2.31 22.56 -6.06
C ARG A 75 -1.56 21.23 -6.15
N PRO A 76 -0.24 21.26 -6.38
CA PRO A 76 0.57 20.05 -6.43
C PRO A 76 0.49 19.32 -5.08
N VAL A 77 0.36 18.00 -5.13
CA VAL A 77 0.33 17.16 -3.93
C VAL A 77 1.72 17.17 -3.30
N VAL A 78 1.80 17.58 -2.04
CA VAL A 78 3.09 17.66 -1.34
C VAL A 78 3.56 16.25 -1.01
N LYS A 79 4.71 15.87 -1.55
CA LYS A 79 5.34 14.57 -1.28
C LYS A 79 6.30 14.66 -0.10
N LEU A 80 6.68 13.49 0.42
CA LEU A 80 7.75 13.35 1.40
C LEU A 80 9.06 13.13 0.65
N ASP A 81 9.67 14.24 0.24
CA ASP A 81 10.94 14.24 -0.48
C ASP A 81 12.12 14.42 0.49
N GLU A 82 13.33 14.07 0.05
CA GLU A 82 14.56 14.17 0.84
C GLU A 82 14.80 15.60 1.36
N THR A 83 14.52 16.61 0.54
CA THR A 83 14.64 18.02 0.91
C THR A 83 13.77 18.36 2.12
N ARG A 84 12.58 17.76 2.22
CA ARG A 84 11.64 17.96 3.32
C ARG A 84 12.03 17.15 4.55
N LEU A 85 12.48 15.91 4.36
CA LEU A 85 12.90 15.01 5.43
C LEU A 85 14.20 15.48 6.10
N LEU A 86 15.16 15.99 5.33
CA LEU A 86 16.46 16.47 5.81
C LEU A 86 16.45 17.96 6.17
N SER A 87 15.32 18.65 5.98
CA SER A 87 15.15 20.03 6.43
C SER A 87 15.31 20.16 7.95
N GLN A 88 15.55 21.39 8.42
CA GLN A 88 15.66 21.69 9.85
C GLN A 88 14.41 21.29 10.65
N ALA A 89 13.23 21.25 10.01
CA ALA A 89 11.98 20.84 10.65
C ALA A 89 11.69 19.33 10.54
N GLY A 90 12.54 18.55 9.87
CA GLY A 90 12.37 17.13 9.64
C GLY A 90 13.08 16.23 10.66
N ILE A 91 13.76 15.20 10.16
CA ILE A 91 14.46 14.17 10.94
C ILE A 91 15.47 14.79 11.93
N PRO A 92 16.28 15.80 11.56
CA PRO A 92 17.24 16.40 12.49
C PRO A 92 16.58 16.94 13.77
N LYS A 93 15.40 17.54 13.67
CA LYS A 93 14.64 18.05 14.82
C LYS A 93 14.02 16.92 15.62
N LEU A 94 13.41 15.94 14.96
CA LEU A 94 12.81 14.78 15.63
C LEU A 94 13.85 14.02 16.47
N ARG A 95 15.08 13.85 15.97
CA ARG A 95 16.18 13.22 16.72
C ARG A 95 16.57 13.97 18.00
N LYS A 96 16.52 15.30 17.97
CA LYS A 96 16.78 16.14 19.15
C LYS A 96 15.63 16.02 20.14
N ASP A 97 14.41 16.19 19.66
CA ASP A 97 13.20 16.21 20.48
C ASP A 97 12.92 14.84 21.12
N ALA A 98 13.19 13.73 20.43
CA ALA A 98 13.00 12.38 20.97
C ALA A 98 13.79 12.14 22.25
N LYS A 99 15.00 12.70 22.37
CA LYS A 99 15.84 12.54 23.58
C LYS A 99 15.34 13.35 24.77
N THR A 100 14.77 14.52 24.50
CA THR A 100 14.46 15.50 25.56
C THR A 100 12.98 15.53 25.94
N LYS A 101 12.09 15.31 24.98
CA LYS A 101 10.64 15.49 25.13
C LYS A 101 9.89 14.17 25.28
N LEU A 102 10.37 13.09 24.65
CA LEU A 102 9.69 11.81 24.67
C LEU A 102 10.15 10.98 25.87
N LYS A 103 9.25 10.79 26.83
CA LYS A 103 9.49 9.97 28.02
C LYS A 103 8.55 8.78 27.98
N PHE A 104 9.06 7.64 27.55
CA PHE A 104 8.32 6.39 27.61
C PHE A 104 8.30 5.88 29.06
N LYS A 105 7.13 5.47 29.52
CA LYS A 105 6.93 4.91 30.86
C LYS A 105 6.28 3.54 30.72
N GLY A 106 6.72 2.62 31.56
CA GLY A 106 6.29 1.22 31.52
C GLY A 106 7.22 0.42 30.61
N LYS A 107 7.82 -0.63 31.16
CA LYS A 107 8.59 -1.61 30.38
C LYS A 107 7.63 -2.70 29.95
N GLY A 108 7.51 -2.99 28.66
CA GLY A 108 6.59 -4.02 28.16
C GLY A 108 5.11 -3.57 28.10
N HIS A 109 4.85 -2.26 28.16
CA HIS A 109 3.54 -1.67 27.89
C HIS A 109 3.56 -0.88 26.58
N GLU A 110 4.37 -1.33 25.62
CA GLU A 110 4.18 -0.95 24.23
C GLU A 110 2.89 -1.62 23.73
N ALA A 111 1.97 -0.83 23.20
CA ALA A 111 0.72 -1.30 22.60
C ALA A 111 0.94 -1.77 21.16
#